data_AF-A0A830EG05-F1
#
_entry.id   AF-A0A830EG05-F1
#
_cell.length_a   1.000
_cell.length_b   1.000
_cell.length_c   1.000
_cell.angle_alpha   90.00
_cell.angle_beta   90.00
_cell.angle_gamma   90.00
#
_symmetry.space_group_name_H-M   'P 1'
#
loop_
_entity.id
_entity.type
_entity.pdbx_description
1 polymer ?
#
loop_
_entity_poly.entity_id
_entity_poly.type
_entity_poly.pdbx_seq_one_letter_code
_entity_poly.pdbx_strand_id
1 'polypeptide(L)'
;MTKIVHVRRFIPLSASVGQMTRGVELDVALNRLDESLNKALRELDSMVGSHGVRQVGINVSNVNLGNVSGILIIAYALVDADDETSKGGG
;
A
#
# COMPACT_ATOMS: atom_id res chain seq x y z
N MET A 1 -22.72 0.39 -5.15
CA MET A 1 -22.27 0.58 -3.72
C MET A 1 -20.76 0.86 -3.73
N THR A 2 -20.19 1.63 -2.81
CA THR A 2 -18.74 1.93 -2.86
C THR A 2 -17.92 0.83 -2.19
N LYS A 3 -16.84 0.37 -2.83
CA LYS A 3 -15.94 -0.67 -2.31
C LYS A 3 -14.55 -0.09 -2.02
N ILE A 4 -13.91 -0.56 -0.96
CA ILE A 4 -12.50 -0.22 -0.67
C ILE A 4 -11.64 -1.44 -1.02
N VAL A 5 -10.71 -1.24 -1.94
CA VAL A 5 -9.64 -2.19 -2.26
C VAL A 5 -8.37 -1.71 -1.56
N HIS A 6 -7.62 -2.61 -0.93
CA HIS A 6 -6.38 -2.23 -0.26
C HIS A 6 -5.30 -3.30 -0.37
N VAL A 7 -4.06 -2.84 -0.44
CA VAL A 7 -2.83 -3.65 -0.44
C VAL A 7 -2.02 -3.26 0.79
N ARG A 8 -1.52 -4.27 1.52
CA ARG A 8 -0.70 -4.07 2.72
C ARG A 8 0.68 -4.65 2.49
N ARG A 9 1.73 -3.88 2.83
CA ARG A 9 3.11 -4.36 2.80
C ARG A 9 3.82 -3.99 4.10
N PHE A 10 4.58 -4.93 4.64
CA PHE A 10 5.38 -4.72 5.84
C PHE A 10 6.86 -4.88 5.49
N ILE A 11 7.66 -3.87 5.83
CA ILE A 11 9.11 -3.87 5.65
C ILE A 11 9.73 -4.03 7.04
N PRO A 12 10.29 -5.20 7.37
CA PRO A 12 10.99 -5.36 8.64
C PRO A 12 12.28 -4.54 8.62
N LEU A 13 12.57 -3.88 9.73
CA LEU A 13 13.79 -3.13 9.97
C LEU A 13 14.59 -3.78 11.10
N SER A 14 15.91 -3.75 10.98
CA SER A 14 16.83 -4.25 12.01
C SER A 14 16.91 -3.36 13.24
N ALA A 15 16.48 -2.11 13.12
CA ALA A 15 16.41 -1.12 14.19
C ALA A 15 15.20 -0.19 13.97
N SER A 16 14.74 0.49 15.01
CA SER A 16 13.69 1.50 14.84
C SER A 16 14.19 2.65 13.96
N VAL A 17 13.31 3.27 13.17
CA VAL A 17 13.68 4.38 12.26
C VAL A 17 14.42 5.50 12.99
N GLY A 18 14.02 5.82 14.22
CA GLY A 18 14.68 6.83 15.05
C GLY A 18 16.10 6.47 15.52
N GLN A 19 16.48 5.19 15.45
CA GLN A 19 17.81 4.68 15.81
C GLN A 19 18.72 4.48 14.60
N MET A 20 18.19 4.64 13.37
CA MET A 20 18.97 4.53 12.14
C MET A 20 19.81 5.79 11.95
N THR A 21 20.95 5.86 12.65
CA THR A 21 21.88 7.01 12.61
C THR A 21 22.97 6.86 11.55
N ARG A 22 23.07 5.70 10.91
CA ARG A 22 24.09 5.38 9.90
C ARG A 22 23.50 5.49 8.49
N GLY A 23 24.09 6.37 7.66
CA GLY A 23 23.60 6.68 6.31
C GLY A 23 23.32 5.44 5.45
N VAL A 24 24.21 4.45 5.45
CA VAL A 24 24.05 3.24 4.64
C VAL A 24 22.80 2.42 5.02
N GLU A 25 22.51 2.28 6.32
CA GLU A 25 21.34 1.52 6.79
C GLU A 25 20.04 2.26 6.45
N LEU A 26 20.04 3.59 6.61
CA LEU A 26 18.93 4.45 6.24
C LEU A 26 18.67 4.40 4.73
N ASP A 27 19.70 4.51 3.90
CA ASP A 27 19.60 4.47 2.43
C ASP A 27 19.02 3.12 1.96
N VAL A 28 19.47 2.01 2.56
CA VAL A 28 18.92 0.68 2.26
C VAL A 28 17.44 0.59 2.65
N ALA A 29 17.04 1.15 3.80
CA ALA A 29 15.64 1.17 4.21
C ALA A 29 14.77 2.05 3.29
N LEU A 30 15.27 3.21 2.86
CA LEU A 30 14.58 4.09 1.92
C LEU A 30 14.41 3.42 0.54
N ASN A 31 15.43 2.74 0.04
CA ASN A 31 15.34 1.99 -1.22
C ASN A 31 14.30 0.85 -1.12
N ARG A 32 14.27 0.11 0.00
CA ARG A 32 13.25 -0.92 0.25
C ARG A 32 11.84 -0.33 0.35
N LEU A 33 11.72 0.87 0.93
CA LEU A 33 10.46 1.60 1.02
C LEU A 33 9.95 1.96 -0.38
N ASP A 34 10.80 2.56 -1.22
CA ASP A 34 10.45 2.94 -2.58
C ASP A 34 10.03 1.71 -3.42
N GLU A 35 10.80 0.63 -3.37
CA GLU A 35 10.46 -0.61 -4.07
C GLU A 35 9.12 -1.18 -3.60
N SER A 36 8.86 -1.14 -2.28
CA SER A 36 7.61 -1.65 -1.71
C SER A 36 6.41 -0.77 -2.04
N LEU A 37 6.57 0.55 -2.09
CA LEU A 37 5.53 1.50 -2.53
C LEU A 37 5.16 1.24 -3.98
N ASN A 38 6.15 1.13 -4.86
CA ASN A 38 5.92 0.82 -6.27
C ASN A 38 5.19 -0.51 -6.45
N LYS A 39 5.57 -1.55 -5.70
CA LYS A 39 4.87 -2.85 -5.73
C LYS A 39 3.44 -2.75 -5.19
N ALA A 40 3.21 -2.03 -4.09
CA ALA A 40 1.88 -1.85 -3.52
C ALA A 40 0.95 -1.12 -4.49
N LEU A 41 1.43 -0.08 -5.15
CA LEU A 41 0.65 0.69 -6.12
C LEU A 41 0.33 -0.12 -7.39
N ARG A 42 1.31 -0.87 -7.93
CA ARG A 42 1.06 -1.76 -9.08
C ARG A 42 0.07 -2.88 -8.76
N GLU A 43 0.16 -3.44 -7.56
CA GLU A 43 -0.79 -4.45 -7.10
C GLU A 43 -2.19 -3.86 -6.89
N LEU A 44 -2.27 -2.65 -6.31
CA LEU A 44 -3.54 -1.94 -6.16
C LEU A 44 -4.18 -1.65 -7.51
N ASP A 45 -3.41 -1.15 -8.48
CA ASP A 45 -3.86 -0.91 -9.86
C ASP A 45 -4.40 -2.19 -10.51
N SER A 46 -3.65 -3.30 -10.40
CA SER A 46 -4.08 -4.62 -10.88
C SER A 46 -5.38 -5.11 -10.23
N MET A 47 -5.54 -4.91 -8.92
CA MET A 47 -6.74 -5.32 -8.17
C MET A 47 -7.96 -4.44 -8.46
N VAL A 48 -7.74 -3.16 -8.75
CA VAL A 48 -8.78 -2.19 -9.12
C VAL A 48 -9.22 -2.43 -10.55
N GLY A 49 -8.32 -2.78 -11.47
CA GLY A 49 -8.64 -3.02 -12.87
C GLY A 49 -9.30 -1.81 -13.53
N SER A 50 -10.41 -2.01 -14.25
CA SER A 50 -11.13 -0.95 -14.96
C SER A 50 -12.23 -0.25 -14.15
N HIS A 51 -12.35 -0.54 -12.85
CA HIS A 51 -13.39 0.07 -12.02
C HIS A 51 -13.18 1.59 -11.90
N GLY A 52 -14.28 2.33 -11.77
CA GLY A 52 -14.23 3.78 -11.51
C GLY A 52 -13.53 4.07 -10.17
N VAL A 53 -12.33 4.65 -10.21
CA VAL A 53 -11.59 5.06 -9.02
C VAL A 53 -12.03 6.45 -8.59
N ARG A 54 -12.59 6.57 -7.38
CA ARG A 54 -12.97 7.85 -6.80
C ARG A 54 -11.85 8.50 -5.99
N GLN A 55 -11.07 7.67 -5.31
CA GLN A 55 -10.00 8.13 -4.44
C GLN A 55 -8.90 7.06 -4.34
N VAL A 56 -7.65 7.51 -4.31
CA VAL A 56 -6.50 6.69 -3.94
C VAL A 56 -5.84 7.31 -2.71
N GLY A 57 -5.36 6.48 -1.80
CA GLY A 57 -4.61 6.92 -0.64
C GLY A 57 -3.51 5.94 -0.27
N ILE A 58 -2.49 6.46 0.41
CA ILE A 58 -1.38 5.67 0.95
C ILE A 58 -1.17 6.11 2.39
N ASN A 59 -1.10 5.13 3.29
CA ASN A 59 -0.63 5.33 4.66
C ASN A 59 0.71 4.62 4.83
N VAL A 60 1.72 5.34 5.30
CA VAL A 60 3.04 4.79 5.65
C VAL A 60 3.25 5.07 7.13
N SER A 61 3.39 4.01 7.92
CA SER A 61 3.48 4.09 9.37
C SER A 61 4.66 3.28 9.89
N ASN A 62 5.40 3.84 10.84
CA ASN A 62 6.35 3.06 11.65
C ASN A 62 5.55 2.25 12.67
N VAL A 63 5.71 0.92 12.65
CA VAL A 63 4.98 0.02 13.55
C VAL A 63 5.94 -0.95 14.24
N ASN A 64 5.54 -1.36 15.45
CA ASN A 64 6.17 -2.47 16.16
C ASN A 64 5.17 -3.62 16.23
N LEU A 65 5.54 -4.77 15.65
CA LEU A 65 4.75 -6.01 15.69
C LEU A 65 5.50 -7.01 16.56
N GLY A 66 5.15 -7.03 17.85
CA GLY A 66 5.88 -7.82 18.85
C GLY A 66 7.31 -7.30 19.01
N ASN A 67 8.29 -8.15 18.71
CA ASN A 67 9.72 -7.83 18.77
C ASN A 67 10.31 -7.32 17.44
N VAL A 68 9.48 -7.14 16.40
CA VAL A 68 9.93 -6.66 15.09
C VAL A 68 9.44 -5.23 14.87
N SER A 69 10.38 -4.30 14.69
CA SER A 69 10.09 -2.96 14.20
C SER A 69 10.08 -2.94 12.68
N GLY A 70 9.25 -2.10 12.09
CA GLY A 70 9.22 -1.97 10.64
C GLY A 70 8.32 -0.85 10.15
N ILE A 71 8.20 -0.78 8.83
CA ILE A 71 7.32 0.15 8.14
C ILE A 71 6.13 -0.62 7.59
N LEU A 72 4.92 -0.22 7.96
CA LEU A 72 3.68 -0.71 7.37
C LEU A 72 3.19 0.29 6.32
N ILE A 73 2.97 -0.22 5.12
CA ILE A 73 2.38 0.50 4.00
C ILE A 73 0.97 -0.05 3.79
N ILE A 74 -0.02 0.84 3.72
CA ILE A 74 -1.39 0.52 3.32
C ILE A 74 -1.74 1.43 2.15
N ALA A 75 -1.73 0.87 0.94
CA ALA A 75 -2.25 1.54 -0.24
C ALA A 75 -3.72 1.14 -0.41
N TYR A 76 -4.61 2.09 -0.69
CA TYR A 76 -6.03 1.81 -0.86
C TYR A 76 -6.65 2.66 -1.96
N ALA A 77 -7.70 2.11 -2.57
CA ALA A 77 -8.53 2.77 -3.55
C ALA A 77 -10.00 2.62 -3.15
N LEU A 78 -10.72 3.73 -3.23
CA LEU A 78 -12.17 3.78 -3.16
C LEU A 78 -12.71 3.64 -4.58
N VAL A 79 -13.39 2.55 -4.87
CA VAL A 79 -13.90 2.25 -6.21
C VAL A 79 -15.43 2.21 -6.23
N ASP A 80 -15.99 2.58 -7.36
CA ASP A 80 -17.36 2.23 -7.71
C ASP A 80 -17.47 0.70 -7.78
N ALA A 81 -18.39 0.11 -7.01
CA ALA A 81 -18.83 -1.24 -7.38
C ALA A 81 -19.70 -1.06 -8.63
N ASP A 82 -19.26 -1.63 -9.74
CA ASP A 82 -20.08 -1.70 -10.94
C ASP A 82 -21.35 -2.49 -10.61
N ASP A 83 -22.50 -1.88 -10.88
CA ASP A 83 -23.77 -2.56 -10.98
C ASP A 83 -23.68 -3.56 -12.14
N GLU A 84 -23.66 -4.86 -11.85
CA GLU A 84 -23.80 -5.95 -12.83
C GLU A 84 -25.21 -5.98 -13.50
N THR A 85 -25.88 -4.85 -13.73
CA THR A 85 -27.25 -4.83 -14.28
C THR A 85 -27.49 -4.05 -15.56
N SER A 86 -26.48 -3.58 -16.29
CA SER A 86 -26.73 -2.80 -17.53
C SER A 86 -26.07 -3.30 -18.82
N LYS A 87 -25.79 -4.61 -18.96
CA LYS A 87 -25.47 -5.23 -20.26
C LYS A 87 -26.40 -6.38 -20.64
N GLY A 88 -27.68 -6.24 -20.34
CA GLY A 88 -28.73 -7.11 -20.87
C GLY A 88 -30.01 -6.30 -21.09
N GLY A 89 -30.25 -5.85 -22.31
CA GLY A 89 -31.53 -5.22 -22.69
C GLY A 89 -31.39 -4.20 -23.81
N GLY A 90 -31.75 -4.61 -25.03
CA GLY A 90 -31.84 -3.75 -26.22
C GLY A 90 -31.44 -4.49 -27.48
#